data_AF-B7AP41-F1
#
_entry.id   AF-B7AP41-F1
#
_cell.length_a   1.000
_cell.length_b   1.000
_cell.length_c   1.000
_cell.angle_alpha   90.00
_cell.angle_beta   90.00
_cell.angle_gamma   90.00
#
_symmetry.space_group_name_H-M   'P 1'
#
loop_
_entity.id
_entity.type
_entity.pdbx_description
1 polymer ?
#
loop_
_entity_poly.entity_id
_entity_poly.type
_entity_poly.pdbx_seq_one_letter_code
_entity_poly.pdbx_strand_id
1 'polypeptide(L)'
;MKAGLMFRKEKTKQKPLTYEEKYLLEEIAMTKNAIETAYSNFENAVEPDLIDCYIYQLNSEQKRYKYLIERAKAVQYRNEQLCRN
;
A
#
# COMPACT_ATOMS: atom_id res chain seq x y z
N MET A 1 -38.38 -14.47 18.03
CA MET A 1 -38.15 -13.88 16.69
C MET A 1 -37.12 -12.77 16.85
N LYS A 2 -35.87 -12.94 16.39
CA LYS A 2 -34.84 -11.89 16.49
C LYS A 2 -34.93 -11.01 15.24
N ALA A 3 -35.21 -9.73 15.42
CA ALA A 3 -35.14 -8.74 14.34
C ALA A 3 -33.69 -8.65 13.85
N GLY A 4 -33.46 -8.99 12.58
CA GLY A 4 -32.18 -8.79 11.92
C GLY A 4 -31.92 -7.30 11.76
N LEU A 5 -30.91 -6.79 12.44
CA LEU A 5 -30.41 -5.44 12.22
C LEU A 5 -29.72 -5.42 10.86
N MET A 6 -30.45 -5.04 9.81
CA MET A 6 -29.85 -4.80 8.50
C MET A 6 -29.02 -3.52 8.57
N PHE A 7 -27.71 -3.66 8.75
CA PHE A 7 -26.77 -2.57 8.55
C PHE A 7 -26.78 -2.18 7.07
N ARG A 8 -27.60 -1.17 6.74
CA ARG A 8 -27.58 -0.48 5.45
C ARG A 8 -26.20 0.18 5.32
N LYS A 9 -25.31 -0.42 4.52
CA LYS A 9 -24.05 0.19 4.11
C LYS A 9 -24.39 1.42 3.28
N GLU A 10 -24.44 2.58 3.92
CA GLU A 10 -24.59 3.86 3.22
C GLU A 10 -23.42 4.00 2.25
N LYS A 11 -23.73 4.03 0.95
CA LYS A 11 -22.75 4.34 -0.10
C LYS A 11 -22.39 5.81 0.06
N THR A 12 -21.36 6.08 0.86
CA THR A 12 -20.76 7.42 0.93
C THR A 12 -20.31 7.79 -0.48
N LYS A 13 -20.75 8.95 -0.98
CA LYS A 13 -20.29 9.48 -2.27
C LYS A 13 -18.80 9.76 -2.13
N GLN A 14 -17.95 8.83 -2.54
CA GLN A 14 -16.50 9.01 -2.48
C GLN A 14 -16.09 10.10 -3.47
N LYS A 15 -15.42 11.14 -2.96
CA LYS A 15 -14.80 12.17 -3.79
C LYS A 15 -13.83 11.47 -4.77
N PRO A 16 -13.78 11.87 -6.05
CA PRO A 16 -12.81 11.30 -6.98
C PRO A 16 -11.39 11.53 -6.45
N LEU A 17 -10.56 10.49 -6.52
CA LEU A 17 -9.15 10.57 -6.15
C LEU A 17 -8.42 11.57 -7.04
N THR A 18 -7.57 12.38 -6.41
CA THR A 18 -6.58 13.23 -7.06
C THR A 18 -5.56 12.40 -7.83
N TYR A 19 -4.83 13.04 -8.75
CA TYR A 19 -3.74 12.38 -9.48
C TYR A 19 -2.67 11.82 -8.53
N GLU A 20 -2.28 12.59 -7.51
CA GLU A 20 -1.26 12.15 -6.55
C GLU A 20 -1.72 10.92 -5.74
N GLU A 21 -2.99 10.86 -5.33
CA GLU A 21 -3.53 9.69 -4.63
C GLU A 21 -3.52 8.44 -5.52
N LYS A 22 -3.90 8.57 -6.80
CA LYS A 22 -3.85 7.45 -7.76
C LYS A 22 -2.42 6.95 -7.94
N TYR A 23 -1.49 7.87 -8.17
CA TYR A 23 -0.06 7.55 -8.32
C TYR A 23 0.49 6.82 -7.08
N LEU A 24 0.17 7.30 -5.88
CA LEU A 24 0.62 6.66 -4.65
C LEU A 24 0.04 5.27 -4.46
N LEU A 25 -1.24 5.05 -4.79
CA LEU A 25 -1.85 3.72 -4.74
C LEU A 25 -1.20 2.75 -5.73
N GLU A 26 -0.89 3.21 -6.94
CA GLU A 26 -0.18 2.43 -7.94
C GLU A 26 1.23 2.05 -7.47
N GLU A 27 2.01 3.02 -6.98
CA GLU A 27 3.34 2.78 -6.43
C GLU A 27 3.33 1.81 -5.24
N ILE A 28 2.33 1.92 -4.35
CA ILE A 28 2.14 0.99 -3.23
C ILE A 28 1.88 -0.43 -3.75
N ALA A 29 1.01 -0.59 -4.75
CA ALA A 29 0.69 -1.89 -5.34
C ALA A 29 1.91 -2.51 -6.03
N MET A 30 2.65 -1.71 -6.82
CA MET A 30 3.89 -2.15 -7.48
C MET A 30 4.95 -2.56 -6.45
N THR A 31 5.12 -1.78 -5.39
CA THR A 31 6.08 -2.09 -4.32
C THR A 31 5.69 -3.38 -3.60
N LYS A 32 4.40 -3.59 -3.35
CA LYS A 32 3.92 -4.84 -2.72
C LYS A 32 4.20 -6.05 -3.60
N ASN A 33 3.94 -5.96 -4.91
CA ASN A 33 4.27 -7.03 -5.86
C ASN A 33 5.77 -7.30 -5.91
N ALA A 34 6.61 -6.26 -5.85
CA ALA A 34 8.07 -6.40 -5.80
C ALA A 34 8.54 -7.13 -4.53
N ILE A 35 7.95 -6.80 -3.37
CA ILE A 35 8.20 -7.50 -2.11
C ILE A 35 7.82 -8.99 -2.23
N GLU A 36 6.62 -9.29 -2.73
CA GLU A 36 6.14 -10.67 -2.90
C GLU A 36 7.04 -11.46 -3.85
N THR A 37 7.44 -10.84 -4.97
CA THR A 37 8.35 -11.46 -5.95
C THR A 37 9.73 -11.73 -5.35
N ALA A 38 10.33 -10.75 -4.66
CA ALA A 38 11.62 -10.91 -4.02
C ALA A 38 11.58 -12.00 -2.93
N TYR A 39 10.48 -12.07 -2.18
CA TYR A 39 10.27 -13.09 -1.16
C TYR A 39 10.17 -14.49 -1.77
N SER A 40 9.36 -14.68 -2.82
CA SER A 40 9.25 -15.98 -3.51
C SER A 40 10.57 -16.42 -4.15
N ASN A 41 11.37 -15.49 -4.68
CA ASN A 41 12.68 -15.80 -5.23
C ASN A 41 13.69 -16.15 -4.12
N PHE A 42 13.61 -15.48 -2.97
CA PHE A 42 14.44 -15.77 -1.80
C PHE A 42 14.20 -17.18 -1.25
N GLU A 43 12.94 -17.64 -1.18
CA GLU A 43 12.60 -18.98 -0.67
C GLU A 43 13.29 -20.12 -1.45
N ASN A 44 13.60 -19.88 -2.73
CA ASN A 44 14.23 -20.88 -3.61
C ASN A 44 15.72 -20.58 -3.87
N ALA A 45 16.28 -19.54 -3.27
CA ALA A 45 17.66 -19.15 -3.48
C ALA A 45 18.62 -20.09 -2.73
N VAL A 46 19.63 -20.59 -3.44
CA VAL A 46 20.69 -21.46 -2.88
C VAL A 46 22.07 -20.83 -2.98
N GLU A 47 22.26 -19.91 -3.92
CA GLU A 47 23.52 -19.20 -4.11
C GLU A 47 23.68 -18.12 -3.03
N PRO A 48 24.77 -18.11 -2.25
CA PRO A 48 25.00 -17.13 -1.18
C PRO A 48 24.87 -15.67 -1.65
N ASP A 49 25.41 -15.34 -2.82
CA ASP A 49 25.34 -13.99 -3.38
C ASP A 49 23.89 -13.57 -3.74
N LEU A 50 23.06 -14.53 -4.16
CA LEU A 50 21.65 -14.28 -4.45
C LEU A 50 20.83 -14.12 -3.16
N ILE A 51 21.15 -14.88 -2.12
CA ILE A 51 20.55 -14.75 -0.79
C ILE A 51 20.79 -13.32 -0.27
N ASP A 52 22.03 -12.83 -0.32
CA ASP A 52 22.37 -11.47 0.09
C ASP A 52 21.67 -10.41 -0.77
N CYS A 53 21.64 -10.60 -2.09
CA CYS A 53 20.92 -9.73 -3.02
C CYS A 53 19.44 -9.61 -2.64
N TYR A 54 18.76 -10.72 -2.39
CA TYR A 54 17.35 -10.72 -2.03
C TYR A 54 17.08 -10.15 -0.64
N ILE A 55 17.97 -10.37 0.34
CA ILE A 55 17.87 -9.72 1.66
C ILE A 55 17.95 -8.20 1.50
N TYR A 56 18.90 -7.71 0.71
CA TYR A 56 19.02 -6.27 0.46
C TYR A 56 17.81 -5.72 -0.30
N GLN A 57 17.37 -6.42 -1.35
CA GLN A 57 16.20 -6.05 -2.14
C GLN A 57 14.94 -5.96 -1.25
N LEU A 58 14.66 -7.01 -0.48
CA LEU A 58 13.49 -7.05 0.41
C LEU A 58 13.51 -5.91 1.43
N ASN A 59 14.67 -5.65 2.06
CA ASN A 59 14.83 -4.54 2.98
C ASN A 59 14.57 -3.18 2.31
N SER A 60 15.07 -2.99 1.09
CA SER A 60 14.89 -1.74 0.35
C SER A 60 13.42 -1.52 -0.05
N GLU A 61 12.74 -2.56 -0.51
CA GLU A 61 11.33 -2.50 -0.92
C GLU A 61 10.41 -2.32 0.29
N GLN A 62 10.69 -2.96 1.43
CA GLN A 62 9.95 -2.75 2.68
C GLN A 62 10.09 -1.31 3.19
N LYS A 63 11.29 -0.72 3.11
CA LYS A 63 11.51 0.70 3.45
C LYS A 63 10.71 1.61 2.52
N ARG A 64 10.74 1.35 1.20
CA ARG A 64 9.94 2.07 0.20
C ARG A 64 8.45 1.97 0.50
N TYR A 65 7.95 0.77 0.80
CA TYR A 65 6.56 0.52 1.14
C TYR A 65 6.13 1.34 2.36
N LYS A 66 6.91 1.29 3.44
CA LYS A 66 6.62 2.08 4.66
C LYS A 66 6.52 3.58 4.35
N TYR A 67 7.50 4.11 3.62
CA TYR A 67 7.49 5.51 3.20
C TYR A 67 6.24 5.88 2.37
N LEU A 68 5.88 5.05 1.39
CA LEU A 68 4.71 5.30 0.54
C LEU A 68 3.40 5.30 1.34
N ILE A 69 3.26 4.42 2.34
CA ILE A 69 2.10 4.40 3.23
C ILE A 69 2.02 5.67 4.07
N GLU A 70 3.14 6.12 4.64
CA GLU A 70 3.21 7.37 5.41
C GLU A 70 2.86 8.58 4.53
N ARG A 71 3.38 8.62 3.30
CA ARG A 71 3.06 9.67 2.33
C ARG A 71 1.60 9.66 1.91
N ALA A 72 1.01 8.50 1.64
CA ALA A 72 -0.40 8.38 1.29
C ALA A 72 -1.32 8.90 2.41
N LYS A 73 -1.00 8.60 3.67
CA LYS A 73 -1.72 9.14 4.84
C LYS A 73 -1.60 10.65 4.94
N ALA A 74 -0.40 11.20 4.72
CA ALA A 74 -0.18 12.64 4.75
C ALA A 74 -0.95 13.38 3.64
N VAL A 75 -0.96 12.83 2.42
CA VAL A 75 -1.73 13.36 1.29
C VAL A 75 -3.23 13.31 1.58
N GLN A 76 -3.74 12.19 2.11
CA GLN A 76 -5.13 12.06 2.50
C GLN A 76 -5.51 13.13 3.54
N TYR A 77 -4.73 13.26 4.61
CA TYR A 77 -4.96 14.27 5.64
C TYR A 77 -4.96 15.69 5.06
N ARG A 78 -3.96 16.03 4.23
CA ARG A 78 -3.88 17.33 3.55
C ARG A 78 -5.12 17.61 2.69
N ASN A 79 -5.57 16.62 1.92
CA ASN A 79 -6.74 16.75 1.07
C ASN A 79 -8.03 16.92 1.89
N GLU A 80 -8.15 16.25 3.04
CA GLU A 80 -9.27 16.43 3.97
C GLU A 80 -9.28 17.81 4.64
N GLN A 81 -8.11 18.41 4.94
CA GLN A 81 -8.04 19.78 5.47
C GLN A 81 -8.43 20.81 4.41
N LEU A 82 -7.97 20.64 3.16
CA LEU A 82 -8.36 21.52 2.05
C LEU A 82 -9.87 21.52 1.78
N CYS A 83 -10.59 20.44 2.10
CA CYS A 83 -12.04 20.39 1.94
C CYS A 83 -12.81 21.01 3.11
N ARG A 84 -12.14 21.35 4.22
CA ARG A 84 -12.76 21.94 5.42
C ARG A 84 -12.72 23.46 5.45
N ASN A 85 -11.88 24.09 4.62
CA ASN A 85 -11.77 25.54 4.45
C ASN A 85 -12.59 25.99 3.24
#